data_AF-A0A938VHS8-F1
#
_entry.id   AF-A0A938VHS8-F1
#
_cell.length_a   1.000
_cell.length_b   1.000
_cell.length_c   1.000
_cell.angle_alpha   90.00
_cell.angle_beta   90.00
_cell.angle_gamma   90.00
#
_symmetry.space_group_name_H-M   'P 1'
#
loop_
_entity.id
_entity.type
_entity.pdbx_description
1 polymer ?
#
loop_
_entity_poly.entity_id
_entity_poly.type
_entity_poly.pdbx_seq_one_letter_code
_entity_poly.pdbx_strand_id
1 'polypeptide(L)'
;MNDETKKQINERYERELGKGERFWPDTLFKDLIMSLGIFVLLILIATFVGIPAEAKADPSDTSYLPRPEWYFLFLFKFLALYGQLPLIGKIEWLATVVIPTIALGALTLVPFIEKSPHRHYSKRMLPISIMIIMVTGIVLMTITSEVPTVSEDGSEVLGILQTIAGIFIPVVAYILFFVFKNNTRLMLWTTSLAAVSMILLSGTVLALAPEKHGEEVEVATTLVDQIVAGQDLYSIHCTECHGDDGSTGIIAGVEGLEGEKITPINSRDVLYTITDASMYEVIAYGRPNSGMPPYGKTYGGELSKSEIDYIVILMRYSWDDRFEAPVIPELFPPLADGEVPSYDVHIEPIVKRYCISCHRPGKDNNNYLMTTYEEILTTGDHAEFNIIAGDENSYFLQTIQGTPILDENGQEIIGIMPPGKLLKPNVVDVFLRWIMNGMPKTAAEAGVLFQTPTPAP
;
A
#
# COMPACT_ATOMS: atom_id res chain seq x y z
N MET A 1 4.45 64.00 19.85
CA MET A 1 3.58 63.92 18.65
C MET A 1 2.92 65.28 18.50
N ASN A 2 3.12 65.96 17.38
CA ASN A 2 2.64 67.33 17.16
C ASN A 2 1.10 67.34 16.97
N ASP A 3 0.41 68.41 17.35
CA ASP A 3 -1.06 68.49 17.25
C ASP A 3 -1.57 68.45 15.80
N GLU A 4 -0.76 68.93 14.87
CA GLU A 4 -1.01 68.83 13.42
C GLU A 4 -1.02 67.38 12.93
N THR A 5 -0.16 66.52 13.51
CA THR A 5 -0.11 65.08 13.22
C THR A 5 -1.36 64.37 13.74
N LYS A 6 -1.88 64.76 14.92
CA LYS A 6 -3.14 64.22 15.45
C LYS A 6 -4.31 64.52 14.54
N LYS A 7 -4.39 65.76 14.03
CA LYS A 7 -5.47 66.18 13.14
C LYS A 7 -5.46 65.39 11.82
N GLN A 8 -4.30 65.23 11.20
CA GLN A 8 -4.15 64.41 9.98
C GLN A 8 -4.51 62.94 10.19
N ILE A 9 -4.19 62.35 11.36
CA ILE A 9 -4.57 60.97 11.68
C ILE A 9 -6.09 60.86 11.84
N ASN A 10 -6.74 61.80 12.53
CA ASN A 10 -8.19 61.80 12.71
C ASN A 10 -8.93 61.99 11.37
N GLU A 11 -8.51 62.93 10.53
CA GLU A 11 -9.11 63.11 9.20
C GLU A 11 -8.97 61.87 8.33
N ARG A 12 -7.83 61.18 8.41
CA ARG A 12 -7.63 59.89 7.74
C ARG A 12 -8.56 58.82 8.33
N TYR A 13 -8.66 58.74 9.66
CA TYR A 13 -9.53 57.78 10.35
C TYR A 13 -11.00 57.94 9.94
N GLU A 14 -11.53 59.16 9.99
CA GLU A 14 -12.90 59.50 9.56
C GLU A 14 -13.14 59.14 8.09
N ARG A 15 -12.16 59.40 7.22
CA ARG A 15 -12.24 59.04 5.80
C ARG A 15 -12.25 57.53 5.57
N GLU A 16 -11.48 56.76 6.32
CA GLU A 16 -11.50 55.29 6.24
C GLU A 16 -12.79 54.72 6.87
N LEU A 17 -13.30 55.32 7.95
CA LEU A 17 -14.59 54.97 8.57
C LEU A 17 -15.77 55.17 7.60
N GLY A 18 -15.77 56.27 6.85
CA GLY A 18 -16.79 56.53 5.83
C GLY A 18 -16.71 55.62 4.60
N LYS A 19 -15.56 54.94 4.40
CA LYS A 19 -15.35 53.96 3.32
C LYS A 19 -15.45 52.50 3.79
N GLY A 20 -15.38 52.26 5.10
CA GLY A 20 -15.35 50.93 5.70
C GLY A 20 -16.73 50.27 5.69
N GLU A 21 -16.77 48.97 5.38
CA GLU A 21 -17.98 48.17 5.57
C GLU A 21 -18.25 47.95 7.06
N ARG A 22 -19.53 47.81 7.42
CA ARG A 22 -19.92 47.52 8.80
C ARG A 22 -19.66 46.05 9.09
N PHE A 23 -19.10 45.76 10.26
CA PHE A 23 -18.90 44.38 10.72
C PHE A 23 -20.22 43.59 10.74
N TRP A 24 -21.27 44.20 11.29
CA TRP A 24 -22.64 43.71 11.20
C TRP A 24 -23.50 44.70 10.40
N PRO A 25 -24.27 44.23 9.39
CA PRO A 25 -24.45 42.83 8.98
C PRO A 25 -23.49 42.37 7.87
N ASP A 26 -22.77 43.29 7.22
CA ASP A 26 -22.16 43.04 5.91
C ASP A 26 -21.01 42.03 5.96
N THR A 27 -20.06 42.20 6.88
CA THR A 27 -18.92 41.27 7.00
C THR A 27 -19.38 39.90 7.50
N LEU A 28 -20.22 39.86 8.54
CA LEU A 28 -20.69 38.60 9.09
C LEU A 28 -21.48 37.77 8.06
N PHE A 29 -22.28 38.42 7.20
CA PHE A 29 -23.01 37.70 6.16
C PHE A 29 -22.07 37.09 5.11
N LYS A 30 -21.00 37.79 4.73
CA LYS A 30 -19.95 37.25 3.85
C LYS A 30 -19.24 36.06 4.51
N ASP A 31 -18.91 36.16 5.80
CA ASP A 31 -18.27 35.07 6.55
C ASP A 31 -19.19 33.85 6.66
N LEU A 32 -20.49 34.06 6.86
CA LEU A 32 -21.48 32.98 6.89
C LEU A 32 -21.58 32.26 5.54
N ILE A 33 -21.64 33.01 4.44
CA ILE A 33 -21.68 32.41 3.09
C ILE A 33 -20.40 31.62 2.82
N MET A 34 -19.23 32.16 3.15
CA MET A 34 -17.95 31.50 2.91
C MET A 34 -17.78 30.25 3.77
N SER A 35 -18.13 30.33 5.06
CA SER A 35 -18.06 29.18 5.97
C SER A 35 -19.05 28.08 5.58
N LEU A 36 -20.28 28.44 5.19
CA LEU A 36 -21.24 27.49 4.64
C LEU A 36 -20.74 26.85 3.34
N GLY A 37 -20.14 27.63 2.44
CA GLY A 37 -19.56 27.13 1.20
C GLY A 37 -18.43 26.12 1.45
N ILE A 38 -17.51 26.42 2.38
CA ILE A 38 -16.44 25.50 2.78
C ILE A 38 -17.03 24.23 3.43
N PHE A 39 -18.04 24.37 4.29
CA PHE A 39 -18.69 23.24 4.94
C PHE A 39 -19.36 22.30 3.93
N VAL A 40 -20.10 22.86 2.97
CA VAL A 40 -20.71 22.08 1.88
C VAL A 40 -19.62 21.40 1.04
N LEU A 41 -18.55 22.11 0.69
CA LEU A 41 -17.42 21.53 -0.05
C LEU A 41 -16.81 20.33 0.69
N LEU A 42 -16.60 20.44 2.00
CA LEU A 42 -16.08 19.33 2.80
C LEU A 42 -17.03 18.13 2.83
N ILE A 43 -18.35 18.35 2.93
CA ILE A 43 -19.35 17.27 2.82
C ILE A 43 -19.28 16.59 1.46
N LEU A 44 -19.19 17.37 0.37
CA LEU A 44 -19.10 16.82 -0.98
C LEU A 44 -17.84 15.98 -1.14
N ILE A 45 -16.68 16.48 -0.69
CA ILE A 45 -15.43 15.71 -0.74
C ILE A 45 -15.57 14.43 0.10
N ALA A 46 -16.08 14.51 1.33
CA ALA A 46 -16.24 13.33 2.18
C ALA A 46 -17.22 12.29 1.60
N THR A 47 -18.26 12.73 0.89
CA THR A 47 -19.28 11.84 0.32
C THR A 47 -18.84 11.21 -1.01
N PHE A 48 -18.14 11.97 -1.87
CA PHE A 48 -17.80 11.53 -3.23
C PHE A 48 -16.36 11.02 -3.38
N VAL A 49 -15.42 11.51 -2.57
CA VAL A 49 -14.01 11.06 -2.58
C VAL A 49 -13.78 10.00 -1.50
N GLY A 50 -14.55 10.03 -0.40
CA GLY A 50 -14.38 9.14 0.73
C GLY A 50 -13.12 9.45 1.55
N ILE A 51 -12.91 8.68 2.62
CA ILE A 51 -11.69 8.72 3.45
C ILE A 51 -11.09 7.31 3.35
N PRO A 52 -9.76 7.16 3.11
CA PRO A 52 -9.11 5.86 3.14
C PRO A 52 -9.44 5.14 4.46
N ALA A 53 -9.99 3.93 4.37
CA ALA A 53 -10.33 3.15 5.55
C ALA A 53 -9.06 2.51 6.10
N GLU A 54 -8.56 3.01 7.23
CA GLU A 54 -7.45 2.37 7.94
C GLU A 54 -8.00 1.29 8.88
N ALA A 55 -7.18 0.25 9.12
CA ALA A 55 -7.48 -0.76 10.11
C ALA A 55 -7.71 -0.13 11.49
N LYS A 56 -8.59 -0.72 12.28
CA LYS A 56 -8.78 -0.28 13.67
C LYS A 56 -7.48 -0.49 14.44
N ALA A 57 -7.03 0.54 15.15
CA ALA A 57 -5.78 0.50 15.92
C ALA A 57 -5.72 -0.71 16.86
N ASP A 58 -4.76 -1.60 16.62
CA ASP A 58 -4.47 -2.77 17.45
C ASP A 58 -3.11 -2.57 18.16
N PRO A 59 -3.08 -2.46 19.50
CA PRO A 59 -1.85 -2.25 20.27
C PRO A 59 -0.87 -3.44 20.23
N SER A 60 -1.27 -4.58 19.66
CA SER A 60 -0.44 -5.77 19.52
C SER A 60 0.09 -5.99 18.10
N ASP A 61 -0.24 -5.11 17.15
CA ASP A 61 0.35 -5.11 15.80
C ASP A 61 1.67 -4.32 15.77
N THR A 62 2.78 -5.04 15.73
CA THR A 62 4.13 -4.47 15.57
C THR A 62 4.58 -4.38 14.12
N SER A 63 3.77 -4.85 13.16
CA SER A 63 4.06 -4.79 11.73
C SER A 63 3.47 -3.57 11.04
N TYR A 64 2.50 -2.89 11.67
CA TYR A 64 2.03 -1.58 11.23
C TYR A 64 3.17 -0.55 11.26
N LEU A 65 3.44 0.08 10.11
CA LEU A 65 4.36 1.21 10.02
C LEU A 65 3.56 2.51 10.18
N PRO A 66 3.48 3.09 11.41
CA PRO A 66 2.71 4.30 11.63
C PRO A 66 3.29 5.45 10.82
N ARG A 67 2.55 5.87 9.78
CA ARG A 67 2.83 7.11 9.07
C ARG A 67 1.93 8.20 9.62
N PRO A 68 2.45 9.42 9.81
CA PRO A 68 1.61 10.52 10.26
C PRO A 68 0.70 10.99 9.13
N GLU A 69 -0.42 11.55 9.52
CA GLU A 69 -1.34 12.35 8.70
C GLU A 69 -0.64 13.39 7.79
N TRP A 70 -1.30 13.71 6.68
CA TRP A 70 -0.75 14.48 5.55
C TRP A 70 -0.13 15.83 5.95
N TYR A 71 -0.69 16.52 6.95
CA TYR A 71 -0.20 17.81 7.42
C TYR A 71 1.08 17.71 8.27
N PHE A 72 1.51 16.50 8.64
CA PHE A 72 2.76 16.23 9.34
C PHE A 72 3.81 15.49 8.49
N LEU A 73 3.48 15.10 7.26
CA LEU A 73 4.41 14.41 6.35
C LEU A 73 5.70 15.21 6.11
N PHE A 74 5.62 16.54 6.01
CA PHE A 74 6.82 17.37 5.86
C PHE A 74 7.74 17.31 7.10
N LEU A 75 7.20 17.20 8.31
CA LEU A 75 7.98 17.07 9.54
C LEU A 75 8.61 15.68 9.63
N PHE A 76 7.85 14.64 9.26
CA PHE A 76 8.37 13.28 9.15
C PHE A 76 9.56 13.22 8.19
N LYS A 77 9.39 13.79 6.99
CA LYS A 77 10.45 13.86 6.00
C LYS A 77 11.63 14.70 6.47
N PHE A 78 11.38 15.84 7.10
CA PHE A 78 12.42 16.68 7.69
C PHE A 78 13.26 15.93 8.72
N LEU A 79 12.63 15.13 9.60
CA LEU A 79 13.32 14.31 10.58
C LEU A 79 14.17 13.23 9.91
N ALA A 80 13.65 12.59 8.86
CA ALA A 80 14.40 11.60 8.09
C ALA A 80 15.66 12.22 7.44
N LEU A 81 15.54 13.39 6.82
CA LEU A 81 16.69 14.11 6.24
C LEU A 81 17.68 14.57 7.29
N TYR A 82 17.20 14.99 8.46
CA TYR A 82 18.06 15.36 9.58
C TYR A 82 18.91 14.19 10.07
N GLY A 83 18.34 12.98 10.14
CA GLY A 83 19.04 11.75 10.51
C GLY A 83 20.23 11.44 9.60
N GLN A 84 20.21 11.89 8.35
CA GLN A 84 21.31 11.69 7.39
C GLN A 84 22.51 12.61 7.61
N LEU A 85 22.41 13.66 8.44
CA LEU A 85 23.55 14.55 8.66
C LEU A 85 24.60 13.87 9.58
N PRO A 86 25.85 13.68 9.12
CA PRO A 86 26.84 12.82 9.81
C PRO A 86 27.24 13.30 11.22
N LEU A 87 27.12 14.60 11.49
CA LEU A 87 27.49 15.20 12.78
C LEU A 87 26.30 15.43 13.71
N ILE A 88 25.11 15.65 13.15
CA ILE A 88 23.96 16.24 13.84
C ILE A 88 22.80 15.23 13.94
N GLY A 89 22.71 14.27 13.02
CA GLY A 89 21.66 13.24 12.96
C GLY A 89 21.64 12.26 14.14
N LYS A 90 22.75 12.12 14.88
CA LYS A 90 22.83 11.29 16.10
C LYS A 90 22.10 11.91 17.30
N ILE A 91 21.68 13.17 17.21
CA ILE A 91 21.10 13.94 18.30
C ILE A 91 19.65 14.29 17.93
N GLU A 92 18.74 13.35 18.11
CA GLU A 92 17.33 13.50 17.73
C GLU A 92 16.60 14.62 18.49
N TRP A 93 16.93 14.83 19.77
CA TRP A 93 16.29 15.89 20.58
C TRP A 93 16.55 17.30 20.05
N LEU A 94 17.65 17.51 19.31
CA LEU A 94 17.96 18.80 18.72
C LEU A 94 16.98 19.11 17.57
N ALA A 95 16.66 18.13 16.73
CA ALA A 95 15.66 18.30 15.67
C ALA A 95 14.25 18.49 16.20
N THR A 96 13.88 17.74 17.23
CA THR A 96 12.48 17.68 17.72
C THR A 96 12.14 18.77 18.73
N VAL A 97 13.11 19.25 19.51
CA VAL A 97 12.88 20.26 20.56
C VAL A 97 13.47 21.62 20.18
N VAL A 98 14.76 21.65 19.80
CA VAL A 98 15.47 22.92 19.61
C VAL A 98 15.02 23.64 18.36
N ILE A 99 14.88 22.95 17.23
CA ILE A 99 14.48 23.58 15.96
C ILE A 99 13.07 24.20 16.05
N PRO A 100 12.02 23.50 16.52
CA PRO A 100 10.70 24.11 16.70
C PRO A 100 10.70 25.27 17.69
N THR A 101 11.48 25.16 18.78
CA THR A 101 11.63 26.25 19.76
C THR A 101 12.27 27.48 19.15
N ILE A 102 13.32 27.31 18.34
CA ILE A 102 13.94 28.41 17.59
C ILE A 102 12.97 28.99 16.56
N ALA A 103 12.22 28.16 15.84
CA ALA A 103 11.25 28.63 14.85
C ALA A 103 10.13 29.46 15.50
N LEU A 104 9.58 29.00 16.63
CA LEU A 104 8.58 29.74 17.41
C LEU A 104 9.17 31.02 18.02
N GLY A 105 10.40 30.95 18.55
CA GLY A 105 11.15 32.10 19.03
C GLY A 105 11.39 33.14 17.93
N ALA A 106 11.76 32.69 16.72
CA ALA A 106 11.93 33.57 15.58
C ALA A 106 10.60 34.22 15.17
N LEU A 107 9.50 33.46 15.10
CA LEU A 107 8.17 33.94 14.75
C LEU A 107 7.64 34.97 15.75
N THR A 108 7.80 34.71 17.05
CA THR A 108 7.44 35.66 18.13
C THR A 108 8.32 36.92 18.11
N LEU A 109 9.57 36.81 17.67
CA LEU A 109 10.49 37.93 17.54
C LEU A 109 10.40 38.67 16.18
N VAL A 110 9.58 38.21 15.23
CA VAL A 110 9.37 38.87 13.92
C VAL A 110 9.07 40.37 14.06
N PRO A 111 8.18 40.82 14.96
CA PRO A 111 7.88 42.26 15.11
C PRO A 111 9.11 43.11 15.49
N PHE A 112 10.11 42.51 16.14
CA PHE A 112 11.34 43.19 16.55
C PHE A 112 12.46 43.09 15.50
N ILE A 113 12.49 41.99 14.75
CA ILE A 113 13.43 41.75 13.65
C ILE A 113 13.07 42.62 12.44
N GLU A 114 11.78 42.75 12.13
CA GLU A 114 11.26 43.51 11.00
C GLU A 114 10.74 44.90 11.40
N LYS A 115 11.65 45.87 11.48
CA LYS A 115 11.32 47.27 11.80
C LYS A 115 10.83 48.09 10.58
N SER A 116 10.23 47.43 9.58
CA SER A 116 9.81 48.12 8.35
C SER A 116 8.67 49.11 8.61
N PRO A 117 8.75 50.36 8.12
CA PRO A 117 7.69 51.36 8.29
C PRO A 117 6.43 51.05 7.48
N HIS A 118 6.50 50.11 6.54
CA HIS A 118 5.37 49.72 5.69
C HIS A 118 4.58 48.58 6.32
N ARG A 119 3.24 48.67 6.35
CA ARG A 119 2.36 47.61 6.87
C ARG A 119 1.85 46.65 5.80
N HIS A 120 1.73 47.10 4.56
CA HIS A 120 1.22 46.28 3.47
C HIS A 120 2.22 45.18 3.09
N TYR A 121 1.75 43.92 2.99
CA TYR A 121 2.61 42.75 2.77
C TYR A 121 3.51 42.92 1.53
N SER A 122 2.97 43.40 0.41
CA SER A 122 3.71 43.55 -0.84
C SER A 122 4.92 44.50 -0.79
N LYS A 123 5.09 45.28 0.28
CA LYS A 123 6.27 46.13 0.50
C LYS A 123 7.29 45.50 1.45
N ARG A 124 7.00 44.31 1.99
CA ARG A 124 7.80 43.55 2.94
C ARG A 124 8.45 42.37 2.25
N MET A 125 9.47 42.66 1.45
CA MET A 125 10.13 41.63 0.64
C MET A 125 10.79 40.54 1.50
N LEU A 126 11.40 40.88 2.65
CA LEU A 126 12.14 39.89 3.45
C LEU A 126 11.21 38.81 4.06
N PRO A 127 10.10 39.17 4.74
CA PRO A 127 9.15 38.17 5.21
C PRO A 127 8.50 37.36 4.07
N ILE A 128 8.18 38.00 2.94
CA ILE A 128 7.61 37.30 1.79
C ILE A 128 8.60 36.26 1.25
N SER A 129 9.86 36.64 1.04
CA SER A 129 10.91 35.74 0.57
C SER A 129 11.12 34.55 1.51
N ILE A 130 11.14 34.78 2.83
CA ILE A 130 11.23 33.69 3.82
C ILE A 130 10.01 32.77 3.74
N MET A 131 8.80 33.35 3.68
CA MET A 131 7.55 32.58 3.62
C MET A 131 7.47 31.72 2.35
N ILE A 132 7.90 32.25 1.19
CA ILE A 132 7.91 31.50 -0.08
C ILE A 132 8.83 30.28 0.02
N ILE A 133 10.05 30.44 0.52
CA ILE A 133 11.00 29.32 0.67
C ILE A 133 10.46 28.30 1.68
N MET A 134 9.88 28.76 2.78
CA MET A 134 9.29 27.89 3.80
C MET A 134 8.12 27.07 3.26
N VAL A 135 7.15 27.70 2.60
CA VAL A 135 5.98 27.00 2.01
C VAL A 135 6.42 26.06 0.90
N THR A 136 7.35 26.48 0.05
CA THR A 136 7.92 25.61 -1.00
C THR A 136 8.59 24.38 -0.39
N GLY A 137 9.36 24.55 0.70
CA GLY A 137 9.95 23.44 1.45
C GLY A 137 8.91 22.47 2.02
N ILE A 138 7.86 22.99 2.66
CA ILE A 138 6.75 22.18 3.22
C ILE A 138 6.10 21.34 2.12
N VAL A 139 5.73 21.96 0.99
CA VAL A 139 5.06 21.27 -0.11
C VAL A 139 5.98 20.19 -0.71
N LEU A 140 7.23 20.52 -1.03
CA LEU A 140 8.15 19.58 -1.67
C LEU A 140 8.54 18.41 -0.74
N MET A 141 8.73 18.66 0.56
CA MET A 141 8.95 17.60 1.53
C MET A 141 7.72 16.71 1.72
N THR A 142 6.51 17.29 1.67
CA THR A 142 5.27 16.51 1.73
C THR A 142 5.18 15.56 0.53
N ILE A 143 5.43 16.06 -0.69
CA ILE A 143 5.36 15.24 -1.92
C ILE A 143 6.46 14.17 -1.95
N THR A 144 7.66 14.47 -1.45
CA THR A 144 8.78 13.51 -1.41
C THR A 144 8.82 12.64 -0.14
N SER A 145 7.81 12.76 0.73
CA SER A 145 7.80 12.10 2.04
C SER A 145 7.85 10.57 1.94
N GLU A 146 7.24 10.01 0.90
CA GLU A 146 7.16 8.57 0.66
C GLU A 146 8.42 8.00 0.00
N VAL A 147 9.25 8.84 -0.63
CA VAL A 147 10.46 8.38 -1.31
C VAL A 147 11.51 8.03 -0.26
N PRO A 148 12.09 6.81 -0.25
CA PRO A 148 13.11 6.45 0.72
C PRO A 148 14.37 7.29 0.51
N THR A 149 15.14 7.49 1.58
CA THR A 149 16.38 8.27 1.53
C THR A 149 17.62 7.41 1.19
N VAL A 150 17.45 6.09 1.20
CA VAL A 150 18.43 5.07 0.78
C VAL A 150 17.70 4.13 -0.17
N SER A 151 18.26 3.85 -1.35
CA SER A 151 17.66 2.92 -2.31
C SER A 151 17.86 1.46 -1.87
N GLU A 152 17.12 0.53 -2.48
CA GLU A 152 17.29 -0.92 -2.24
C GLU A 152 18.71 -1.40 -2.54
N ASP A 153 19.35 -0.83 -3.57
CA ASP A 153 20.77 -1.08 -3.91
C ASP A 153 21.79 -0.47 -2.92
N GLY A 154 21.33 0.17 -1.84
CA GLY A 154 22.17 0.85 -0.85
C GLY A 154 22.71 2.21 -1.29
N SER A 155 22.21 2.78 -2.39
CA SER A 155 22.63 4.11 -2.87
C SER A 155 21.99 5.23 -2.04
N GLU A 156 22.83 6.15 -1.55
CA GLU A 156 22.38 7.33 -0.79
C GLU A 156 22.13 8.55 -1.69
N VAL A 157 22.26 8.41 -3.02
CA VAL A 157 22.16 9.54 -3.96
C VAL A 157 20.81 10.27 -3.83
N LEU A 158 19.71 9.52 -3.71
CA LEU A 158 18.37 10.10 -3.51
C LEU A 158 18.30 10.88 -2.19
N GLY A 159 18.82 10.34 -1.08
CA GLY A 159 18.87 11.02 0.21
C GLY A 159 19.70 12.30 0.18
N ILE A 160 20.85 12.28 -0.51
CA ILE A 160 21.70 13.47 -0.68
C ILE A 160 20.95 14.56 -1.45
N LEU A 161 20.30 14.23 -2.57
CA LEU A 161 19.53 15.21 -3.36
C LEU A 161 18.38 15.80 -2.54
N GLN A 162 17.65 14.96 -1.80
CA GLN A 162 16.56 15.41 -0.92
C GLN A 162 17.08 16.30 0.21
N THR A 163 18.24 15.99 0.79
CA THR A 163 18.87 16.79 1.86
C THR A 163 19.34 18.15 1.33
N ILE A 164 19.91 18.18 0.12
CA ILE A 164 20.30 19.44 -0.54
C ILE A 164 19.07 20.32 -0.80
N ALA A 165 18.02 19.73 -1.38
CA ALA A 165 16.77 20.43 -1.69
C ALA A 165 16.04 20.91 -0.43
N GLY A 166 15.95 20.06 0.59
CA GLY A 166 15.13 20.29 1.78
C GLY A 166 15.80 21.13 2.87
N ILE A 167 17.14 21.08 2.99
CA ILE A 167 17.86 21.72 4.11
C ILE A 167 18.87 22.74 3.61
N PHE A 168 19.82 22.33 2.77
CA PHE A 168 20.95 23.22 2.41
C PHE A 168 20.50 24.44 1.60
N ILE A 169 19.67 24.26 0.56
CA ILE A 169 19.19 25.38 -0.26
C ILE A 169 18.39 26.41 0.58
N PRO A 170 17.40 26.00 1.41
CA PRO A 170 16.70 26.93 2.29
C PRO A 170 17.64 27.67 3.27
N VAL A 171 18.56 26.96 3.92
CA VAL A 171 19.50 27.57 4.88
C VAL A 171 20.38 28.61 4.21
N VAL A 172 20.95 28.28 3.03
CA VAL A 172 21.75 29.22 2.25
C VAL A 172 20.91 30.43 1.80
N ALA A 173 19.68 30.20 1.33
CA ALA A 173 18.77 31.28 0.94
C ALA A 173 18.47 32.24 2.11
N TYR A 174 18.19 31.70 3.31
CA TYR A 174 17.95 32.51 4.51
C TYR A 174 19.18 33.35 4.89
N ILE A 175 20.39 32.76 4.85
CA ILE A 175 21.63 33.52 5.10
C ILE A 175 21.78 34.66 4.08
N LEU A 176 21.57 34.38 2.79
CA LEU A 176 21.66 35.38 1.73
C LEU A 176 20.62 36.50 1.88
N PHE A 177 19.42 36.22 2.39
CA PHE A 177 18.42 37.26 2.67
C PHE A 177 18.89 38.25 3.74
N PHE A 178 19.62 37.80 4.75
CA PHE A 178 20.21 38.70 5.75
C PHE A 178 21.37 39.51 5.18
N VAL A 179 22.20 38.91 4.31
CA VAL A 179 23.31 39.62 3.63
C VAL A 179 22.78 40.69 2.67
N PHE A 180 21.76 40.36 1.88
CA PHE A 180 21.17 41.25 0.86
C PHE A 180 19.94 42.02 1.34
N LYS A 181 19.74 42.17 2.66
CA LYS A 181 18.54 42.78 3.26
C LYS A 181 18.17 44.15 2.67
N ASN A 182 19.15 44.91 2.17
CA ASN A 182 18.95 46.24 1.59
C ASN A 182 18.71 46.25 0.07
N ASN A 183 18.88 45.12 -0.64
CA ASN A 183 18.74 45.04 -2.09
C ASN A 183 17.59 44.12 -2.49
N THR A 184 16.43 44.72 -2.79
CA THR A 184 15.20 43.99 -3.14
C THR A 184 15.33 43.14 -4.40
N ARG A 185 16.12 43.58 -5.40
CA ARG A 185 16.33 42.80 -6.62
C ARG A 185 17.11 41.52 -6.33
N LEU A 186 18.22 41.62 -5.59
CA LEU A 186 18.99 40.43 -5.22
C LEU A 186 18.15 39.45 -4.40
N MET A 187 17.32 39.95 -3.50
CA MET A 187 16.44 39.10 -2.68
C MET A 187 15.38 38.37 -3.51
N LEU A 188 14.82 39.02 -4.54
CA LEU A 188 13.93 38.35 -5.48
C LEU A 188 14.65 37.28 -6.29
N TRP A 189 15.84 37.58 -6.81
CA TRP A 189 16.66 36.62 -7.55
C TRP A 189 17.05 35.41 -6.70
N THR A 190 17.47 35.62 -5.44
CA THR A 190 17.81 34.51 -4.54
C THR A 190 16.57 33.68 -4.19
N THR A 191 15.41 34.31 -4.00
CA THR A 191 14.15 33.58 -3.74
C THR A 191 13.77 32.72 -4.93
N SER A 192 13.75 33.28 -6.14
CA SER A 192 13.39 32.55 -7.35
C SER A 192 14.37 31.43 -7.67
N LEU A 193 15.68 31.69 -7.55
CA LEU A 193 16.71 30.68 -7.81
C LEU A 193 16.59 29.52 -6.80
N ALA A 194 16.46 29.82 -5.51
CA ALA A 194 16.31 28.79 -4.49
C ALA A 194 15.03 27.96 -4.71
N ALA A 195 13.89 28.59 -4.93
CA ALA A 195 12.63 27.87 -5.16
C ALA A 195 12.70 26.97 -6.41
N VAL A 196 13.24 27.48 -7.53
CA VAL A 196 13.40 26.70 -8.76
C VAL A 196 14.37 25.54 -8.55
N SER A 197 15.50 25.74 -7.88
CA SER A 197 16.43 24.65 -7.56
C SER A 197 15.80 23.60 -6.66
N MET A 198 15.02 23.99 -5.64
CA MET A 198 14.30 23.04 -4.78
C MET A 198 13.30 22.21 -5.59
N ILE A 199 12.52 22.85 -6.47
CA ILE A 199 11.54 22.18 -7.33
C ILE A 199 12.24 21.22 -8.29
N LEU A 200 13.31 21.65 -8.96
CA LEU A 200 14.04 20.81 -9.91
C LEU A 200 14.65 19.58 -9.22
N LEU A 201 15.30 19.76 -8.08
CA LEU A 201 15.90 18.65 -7.34
C LEU A 201 14.83 17.69 -6.81
N SER A 202 13.74 18.21 -6.25
CA SER A 202 12.62 17.37 -5.78
C SER A 202 11.94 16.64 -6.95
N GLY A 203 11.80 17.29 -8.10
CA GLY A 203 11.31 16.67 -9.33
C GLY A 203 12.23 15.57 -9.84
N THR A 204 13.55 15.75 -9.78
CA THR A 204 14.51 14.69 -10.12
C THR A 204 14.44 13.52 -9.14
N VAL A 205 14.22 13.78 -7.85
CA VAL A 205 14.00 12.74 -6.84
C VAL A 205 12.74 11.93 -7.15
N LEU A 206 11.64 12.60 -7.52
CA LEU A 206 10.39 11.93 -7.89
C LEU A 206 10.54 11.12 -9.18
N ALA A 207 11.28 11.64 -10.17
CA ALA A 207 11.50 10.94 -11.43
C ALA A 207 12.43 9.73 -11.30
N LEU A 208 13.32 9.73 -10.30
CA LEU A 208 14.23 8.63 -9.98
C LEU A 208 13.72 7.75 -8.84
N ALA A 209 12.53 8.06 -8.29
CA ALA A 209 11.94 7.26 -7.23
C ALA A 209 11.63 5.86 -7.78
N PRO A 210 11.90 4.79 -7.02
CA PRO A 210 11.48 3.45 -7.42
C PRO A 210 9.96 3.46 -7.63
N GLU A 211 9.47 2.70 -8.62
CA GLU A 211 8.04 2.57 -8.84
C GLU A 211 7.40 2.08 -7.53
N LYS A 212 6.30 2.73 -7.13
CA LYS A 212 5.44 2.22 -6.07
C LYS A 212 5.01 0.83 -6.53
N HIS A 213 5.69 -0.20 -6.06
CA HIS A 213 5.04 -1.48 -5.86
C HIS A 213 4.02 -1.17 -4.78
N GLY A 214 2.81 -0.86 -5.24
CA GLY A 214 1.65 -0.82 -4.40
C GLY A 214 1.48 -2.23 -3.88
N GLU A 215 2.16 -2.55 -2.79
CA GLU A 215 1.54 -3.34 -1.74
C GLU A 215 0.48 -2.42 -1.12
N GLU A 216 -0.54 -2.06 -1.93
CA GLU A 216 -1.89 -1.99 -1.41
C GLU A 216 -2.17 -3.42 -0.99
N VAL A 217 -1.71 -3.76 0.22
CA VAL A 217 -2.48 -4.68 1.03
C VAL A 217 -3.83 -3.97 1.11
N GLU A 218 -4.76 -4.33 0.22
CA GLU A 218 -6.18 -4.14 0.48
C GLU A 218 -6.39 -4.84 1.82
N VAL A 219 -6.21 -4.09 2.89
CA VAL A 219 -6.39 -4.60 4.24
C VAL A 219 -7.84 -5.03 4.25
N ALA A 220 -8.07 -6.33 4.26
CA ALA A 220 -9.39 -6.91 4.20
C ALA A 220 -10.26 -6.27 5.29
N THR A 221 -11.14 -5.35 4.87
CA THR A 221 -11.88 -4.49 5.80
C THR A 221 -13.16 -5.16 6.26
N THR A 222 -13.72 -6.07 5.44
CA THR A 222 -14.90 -6.86 5.79
C THR A 222 -14.51 -8.26 6.24
N LEU A 223 -15.36 -8.88 7.07
CA LEU A 223 -15.14 -10.26 7.53
C LEU A 223 -15.04 -11.25 6.35
N VAL A 224 -15.81 -11.03 5.29
CA VAL A 224 -15.77 -11.90 4.09
C VAL A 224 -14.41 -11.77 3.41
N ASP A 225 -13.91 -10.55 3.22
CA ASP A 225 -12.59 -10.31 2.62
C ASP A 225 -11.48 -10.92 3.49
N GLN A 226 -11.62 -10.87 4.83
CA GLN A 226 -10.64 -11.43 5.76
C GLN A 226 -10.60 -12.96 5.67
N ILE A 227 -11.76 -13.60 5.54
CA ILE A 227 -11.86 -15.04 5.33
C ILE A 227 -11.22 -15.42 3.98
N VAL A 228 -11.50 -14.66 2.92
CA VAL A 228 -10.94 -14.92 1.57
C VAL A 228 -9.42 -14.77 1.58
N ALA A 229 -8.91 -13.64 2.07
CA ALA A 229 -7.47 -13.38 2.21
C ALA A 229 -6.80 -14.44 3.08
N GLY A 230 -7.45 -14.81 4.19
CA GLY A 230 -6.99 -15.88 5.07
C GLY A 230 -6.85 -17.22 4.36
N GLN A 231 -7.78 -17.54 3.46
CA GLN A 231 -7.62 -18.78 2.70
C GLN A 231 -6.52 -18.72 1.66
N ASP A 232 -6.35 -17.62 0.94
CA ASP A 232 -5.27 -17.55 -0.05
C ASP A 232 -3.90 -17.75 0.62
N LEU A 233 -3.72 -17.13 1.80
CA LEU A 233 -2.54 -17.33 2.64
C LEU A 233 -2.42 -18.78 3.15
N TYR A 234 -3.52 -19.37 3.64
CA TYR A 234 -3.53 -20.76 4.10
C TYR A 234 -3.20 -21.76 2.97
N SER A 235 -3.69 -21.52 1.77
CA SER A 235 -3.38 -22.32 0.57
C SER A 235 -1.89 -22.31 0.24
N ILE A 236 -1.25 -21.15 0.34
CA ILE A 236 0.17 -20.99 0.01
C ILE A 236 1.07 -21.59 1.11
N HIS A 237 0.74 -21.36 2.38
CA HIS A 237 1.67 -21.61 3.49
C HIS A 237 1.36 -22.86 4.33
N CYS A 238 0.11 -23.33 4.37
CA CYS A 238 -0.35 -24.31 5.36
C CYS A 238 -0.85 -25.62 4.75
N THR A 239 -1.45 -25.57 3.56
CA THR A 239 -2.13 -26.72 2.92
C THR A 239 -1.21 -27.92 2.71
N GLU A 240 0.07 -27.68 2.45
CA GLU A 240 1.06 -28.74 2.20
C GLU A 240 1.16 -29.74 3.37
N CYS A 241 1.06 -29.27 4.61
CA CYS A 241 1.11 -30.14 5.80
C CYS A 241 -0.27 -30.41 6.39
N HIS A 242 -1.20 -29.46 6.30
CA HIS A 242 -2.48 -29.52 7.02
C HIS A 242 -3.68 -29.90 6.16
N GLY A 243 -3.53 -29.97 4.83
CA GLY A 243 -4.63 -30.23 3.90
C GLY A 243 -5.52 -29.00 3.66
N ASP A 244 -6.38 -29.06 2.65
CA ASP A 244 -7.25 -27.95 2.21
C ASP A 244 -8.29 -27.54 3.26
N ASP A 245 -8.69 -28.48 4.11
CA ASP A 245 -9.68 -28.32 5.17
C ASP A 245 -9.10 -28.47 6.58
N GLY A 246 -7.78 -28.57 6.74
CA GLY A 246 -7.13 -28.73 8.03
C GLY A 246 -7.28 -30.12 8.67
N SER A 247 -7.78 -31.12 7.92
CA SER A 247 -8.08 -32.47 8.44
C SER A 247 -6.89 -33.42 8.48
N THR A 248 -5.74 -33.04 7.92
CA THR A 248 -4.58 -33.94 7.79
C THR A 248 -4.10 -34.42 9.16
N GLY A 249 -4.08 -35.75 9.34
CA GLY A 249 -3.56 -36.40 10.54
C GLY A 249 -2.21 -37.10 10.35
N ILE A 250 -1.78 -37.30 9.09
CA ILE A 250 -0.49 -37.87 8.72
C ILE A 250 0.03 -37.09 7.54
N ILE A 251 1.23 -36.52 7.66
CA ILE A 251 1.86 -35.74 6.59
C ILE A 251 2.36 -36.69 5.51
N ALA A 252 2.08 -36.38 4.24
CA ALA A 252 2.55 -37.10 3.07
C ALA A 252 2.97 -36.12 1.98
N GLY A 253 4.05 -36.42 1.26
CA GLY A 253 4.61 -35.59 0.19
C GLY A 253 5.50 -34.44 0.65
N VAL A 254 5.91 -34.41 1.93
CA VAL A 254 6.76 -33.33 2.48
C VAL A 254 8.12 -33.89 2.88
N GLU A 255 9.16 -33.38 2.21
CA GLU A 255 10.54 -33.79 2.48
C GLU A 255 10.92 -33.53 3.95
N GLY A 256 11.34 -34.58 4.65
CA GLY A 256 11.73 -34.51 6.07
C GLY A 256 10.59 -34.69 7.07
N LEU A 257 9.32 -34.73 6.65
CA LEU A 257 8.15 -34.94 7.53
C LEU A 257 7.23 -36.09 7.06
N GLU A 258 7.69 -36.92 6.12
CA GLU A 258 6.92 -38.03 5.57
C GLU A 258 6.48 -39.03 6.66
N GLY A 259 5.18 -39.26 6.76
CA GLY A 259 4.58 -40.19 7.72
C GLY A 259 4.46 -39.65 9.15
N GLU A 260 4.83 -38.39 9.40
CA GLU A 260 4.69 -37.76 10.72
C GLU A 260 3.22 -37.60 11.11
N LYS A 261 2.90 -37.93 12.36
CA LYS A 261 1.53 -37.86 12.88
C LYS A 261 1.28 -36.50 13.52
N ILE A 262 0.37 -35.75 12.94
CA ILE A 262 -0.07 -34.46 13.45
C ILE A 262 -1.52 -34.53 13.93
N THR A 263 -1.90 -33.61 14.81
CA THR A 263 -3.30 -33.46 15.20
C THR A 263 -4.03 -32.65 14.13
N PRO A 264 -5.17 -33.13 13.59
CA PRO A 264 -5.97 -32.36 12.66
C PRO A 264 -6.35 -31.01 13.27
N ILE A 265 -5.99 -29.93 12.58
CA ILE A 265 -6.15 -28.57 13.11
C ILE A 265 -7.60 -28.08 13.02
N ASN A 266 -8.41 -28.70 12.17
CA ASN A 266 -9.86 -28.50 12.11
C ASN A 266 -10.64 -29.30 13.18
N SER A 267 -9.95 -30.09 14.01
CA SER A 267 -10.62 -30.87 15.04
C SER A 267 -11.19 -29.99 16.14
N ARG A 268 -12.27 -30.44 16.77
CA ARG A 268 -12.86 -29.76 17.94
C ARG A 268 -11.85 -29.64 19.07
N ASP A 269 -10.95 -30.61 19.23
CA ASP A 269 -9.92 -30.57 20.26
C ASP A 269 -8.99 -29.36 20.08
N VAL A 270 -8.60 -29.02 18.85
CA VAL A 270 -7.76 -27.85 18.57
C VAL A 270 -8.60 -26.57 18.65
N LEU A 271 -9.72 -26.52 17.92
CA LEU A 271 -10.54 -25.31 17.82
C LEU A 271 -11.13 -24.90 19.18
N TYR A 272 -11.55 -25.84 20.03
CA TYR A 272 -12.20 -25.49 21.30
C TYR A 272 -11.21 -25.12 22.40
N THR A 273 -9.98 -25.63 22.34
CA THR A 273 -9.02 -25.48 23.45
C THR A 273 -7.98 -24.39 23.22
N ILE A 274 -7.63 -24.10 21.96
CA ILE A 274 -6.65 -23.08 21.62
C ILE A 274 -7.39 -21.75 21.38
N THR A 275 -6.94 -20.68 22.03
CA THR A 275 -7.47 -19.32 21.81
C THR A 275 -6.90 -18.70 20.54
N ASP A 276 -7.54 -17.66 20.00
CA ASP A 276 -7.07 -16.98 18.79
C ASP A 276 -5.64 -16.45 18.95
N ALA A 277 -5.35 -15.84 20.10
CA ALA A 277 -4.00 -15.38 20.44
C ALA A 277 -2.99 -16.54 20.52
N SER A 278 -3.40 -17.70 21.04
CA SER A 278 -2.51 -18.87 21.06
C SER A 278 -2.32 -19.49 19.67
N MET A 279 -3.34 -19.47 18.80
CA MET A 279 -3.20 -19.88 17.41
C MET A 279 -2.24 -18.95 16.67
N TYR A 280 -2.37 -17.64 16.86
CA TYR A 280 -1.45 -16.64 16.33
C TYR A 280 -0.01 -16.95 16.71
N GLU A 281 0.28 -17.13 18.01
CA GLU A 281 1.64 -17.41 18.48
C GLU A 281 2.19 -18.73 17.91
N VAL A 282 1.36 -19.76 17.80
CA VAL A 282 1.75 -21.04 17.19
C VAL A 282 2.13 -20.86 15.71
N ILE A 283 1.41 -20.01 14.96
CA ILE A 283 1.72 -19.75 13.55
C ILE A 283 2.94 -18.82 13.42
N ALA A 284 2.98 -17.74 14.20
CA ALA A 284 4.02 -16.73 14.14
C ALA A 284 5.40 -17.30 14.53
N TYR A 285 5.47 -17.99 15.68
CA TYR A 285 6.70 -18.60 16.19
C TYR A 285 6.99 -19.98 15.58
N GLY A 286 5.96 -20.67 15.10
CA GLY A 286 6.07 -22.05 14.66
C GLY A 286 6.18 -23.04 15.82
N ARG A 287 6.42 -24.31 15.48
CA ARG A 287 6.70 -25.39 16.43
C ARG A 287 7.96 -26.15 15.99
N PRO A 288 9.15 -25.68 16.38
CA PRO A 288 10.42 -26.25 15.92
C PRO A 288 10.56 -27.76 16.20
N ASN A 289 10.04 -28.23 17.34
CA ASN A 289 10.08 -29.65 17.72
C ASN A 289 9.07 -30.53 16.94
N SER A 290 8.17 -29.92 16.17
CA SER A 290 7.11 -30.60 15.41
C SER A 290 7.21 -30.34 13.90
N GLY A 291 8.32 -29.76 13.43
CA GLY A 291 8.56 -29.50 12.01
C GLY A 291 7.87 -28.27 11.43
N MET A 292 7.08 -27.52 12.23
CA MET A 292 6.41 -26.31 11.76
C MET A 292 7.37 -25.10 11.89
N PRO A 293 7.79 -24.47 10.77
CA PRO A 293 8.68 -23.31 10.82
C PRO A 293 7.95 -22.06 11.35
N PRO A 294 8.68 -21.01 11.77
CA PRO A 294 8.07 -19.71 12.06
C PRO A 294 7.55 -19.06 10.77
N TYR A 295 6.32 -18.57 10.79
CA TYR A 295 5.75 -17.81 9.67
C TYR A 295 5.69 -16.31 9.91
N GLY A 296 5.79 -15.85 11.16
CA GLY A 296 5.72 -14.42 11.47
C GLY A 296 7.00 -13.68 11.10
N LYS A 297 6.89 -12.50 10.49
CA LYS A 297 8.02 -11.61 10.15
C LYS A 297 8.95 -11.36 11.35
N THR A 298 8.41 -11.23 12.55
CA THR A 298 9.18 -11.04 13.80
C THR A 298 10.13 -12.20 14.13
N TYR A 299 9.82 -13.41 13.65
CA TYR A 299 10.56 -14.64 13.92
C TYR A 299 11.29 -15.19 12.69
N GLY A 300 11.39 -14.39 11.63
CA GLY A 300 12.10 -14.74 10.39
C GLY A 300 11.24 -15.40 9.31
N GLY A 301 9.91 -15.42 9.47
CA GLY A 301 8.97 -15.84 8.42
C GLY A 301 8.50 -14.68 7.52
N GLU A 302 7.55 -14.96 6.63
CA GLU A 302 7.11 -14.04 5.57
C GLU A 302 5.81 -13.28 5.90
N LEU A 303 5.03 -13.73 6.88
CA LEU A 303 3.70 -13.20 7.18
C LEU A 303 3.71 -12.08 8.22
N SER A 304 3.01 -10.99 7.91
CA SER A 304 2.64 -9.94 8.87
C SER A 304 1.65 -10.45 9.90
N LYS A 305 1.41 -9.66 10.95
CA LYS A 305 0.44 -10.05 11.97
C LYS A 305 -0.97 -10.17 11.41
N SER A 306 -1.42 -9.18 10.65
CA SER A 306 -2.76 -9.17 10.04
C SER A 306 -3.00 -10.36 9.13
N GLU A 307 -1.98 -10.79 8.39
CA GLU A 307 -2.06 -11.97 7.51
C GLU A 307 -2.25 -13.27 8.31
N ILE A 308 -1.57 -13.42 9.45
CA ILE A 308 -1.79 -14.56 10.35
C ILE A 308 -3.19 -14.47 10.97
N ASP A 309 -3.64 -13.29 11.37
CA ASP A 309 -4.99 -13.10 11.91
C ASP A 309 -6.07 -13.49 10.88
N TYR A 310 -5.87 -13.21 9.59
CA TYR A 310 -6.77 -13.66 8.53
C TYR A 310 -6.80 -15.19 8.42
N ILE A 311 -5.66 -15.88 8.54
CA ILE A 311 -5.62 -17.35 8.60
C ILE A 311 -6.41 -17.85 9.82
N VAL A 312 -6.23 -17.24 10.99
CA VAL A 312 -6.99 -17.63 12.21
C VAL A 312 -8.48 -17.41 12.01
N ILE A 313 -8.88 -16.27 11.44
CA ILE A 313 -10.28 -15.96 11.10
C ILE A 313 -10.85 -17.00 10.15
N LEU A 314 -10.12 -17.37 9.10
CA LEU A 314 -10.53 -18.46 8.20
C LEU A 314 -10.80 -19.74 8.98
N MET A 315 -9.84 -20.18 9.81
CA MET A 315 -9.96 -21.42 10.59
C MET A 315 -11.19 -21.41 11.49
N ARG A 316 -11.47 -20.28 12.13
CA ARG A 316 -12.66 -20.09 12.98
C ARG A 316 -13.95 -20.17 12.18
N TYR A 317 -14.11 -19.32 11.18
CA TYR A 317 -15.39 -19.21 10.48
C TYR A 317 -15.65 -20.37 9.49
N SER A 318 -14.62 -21.15 9.14
CA SER A 318 -14.76 -22.29 8.23
C SER A 318 -14.96 -23.63 8.94
N TRP A 319 -14.34 -23.82 10.11
CA TRP A 319 -14.26 -25.14 10.75
C TRP A 319 -14.82 -25.17 12.18
N ASP A 320 -14.93 -24.03 12.86
CA ASP A 320 -15.41 -23.96 14.23
C ASP A 320 -16.93 -23.74 14.26
N ASP A 321 -17.67 -24.78 14.66
CA ASP A 321 -19.13 -24.78 14.68
C ASP A 321 -19.76 -23.83 15.73
N ARG A 322 -18.94 -23.13 16.52
CA ARG A 322 -19.39 -22.03 17.38
C ARG A 322 -19.58 -20.72 16.62
N PHE A 323 -19.01 -20.60 15.42
CA PHE A 323 -19.07 -19.42 14.59
C PHE A 323 -20.07 -19.64 13.45
N GLU A 324 -20.97 -18.68 13.25
CA GLU A 324 -21.82 -18.68 12.07
C GLU A 324 -21.04 -18.05 10.90
N ALA A 325 -20.65 -18.88 9.93
CA ALA A 325 -20.02 -18.40 8.72
C ALA A 325 -20.95 -17.39 8.01
N PRO A 326 -20.44 -16.22 7.60
CA PRO A 326 -21.22 -15.35 6.72
C PRO A 326 -21.52 -16.10 5.42
N VAL A 327 -22.53 -15.66 4.67
CA VAL A 327 -22.74 -16.16 3.31
C VAL A 327 -21.55 -15.70 2.47
N ILE A 328 -20.55 -16.56 2.35
CA ILE A 328 -19.39 -16.35 1.48
C ILE A 328 -19.89 -16.66 0.06
N PRO A 329 -19.86 -15.69 -0.87
CA PRO A 329 -20.14 -15.97 -2.27
C PRO A 329 -19.29 -17.16 -2.73
N GLU A 330 -19.82 -18.03 -3.58
CA GLU A 330 -18.98 -19.08 -4.16
C GLU A 330 -17.77 -18.42 -4.81
N LEU A 331 -16.57 -18.86 -4.42
CA LEU A 331 -15.32 -18.23 -4.84
C LEU A 331 -15.15 -18.21 -6.36
N PHE A 332 -15.71 -19.23 -7.02
CA PHE A 332 -15.78 -19.38 -8.47
C PHE A 332 -17.21 -19.72 -8.85
N PRO A 333 -18.12 -18.72 -8.91
CA PRO A 333 -19.46 -18.98 -9.37
C PRO A 333 -19.40 -19.51 -10.81
N PRO A 334 -20.35 -20.35 -11.25
CA PRO A 334 -20.43 -20.76 -12.64
C PRO A 334 -20.42 -19.52 -13.55
N LEU A 335 -19.53 -19.51 -14.54
CA LEU A 335 -19.47 -18.45 -15.54
C LEU A 335 -20.81 -18.38 -16.29
N ALA A 336 -21.26 -17.15 -16.59
CA ALA A 336 -22.44 -16.95 -17.40
C ALA A 336 -22.28 -17.58 -18.79
N ASP A 337 -23.40 -17.85 -19.47
CA ASP A 337 -23.38 -18.38 -20.82
C ASP A 337 -22.67 -17.40 -21.77
N GLY A 338 -21.63 -17.89 -22.46
CA GLY A 338 -20.82 -17.07 -23.38
C GLY A 338 -19.76 -16.18 -22.70
N GLU A 339 -19.66 -16.23 -21.36
CA GLU A 339 -18.62 -15.53 -20.62
C GLU A 339 -17.25 -16.18 -20.84
N VAL A 340 -16.29 -15.33 -21.24
CA VAL A 340 -14.90 -15.70 -21.41
C VAL A 340 -14.15 -15.26 -20.16
N PRO A 341 -13.51 -16.18 -19.42
CA PRO A 341 -12.70 -15.84 -18.26
C PRO A 341 -11.36 -15.23 -18.68
N SER A 342 -10.82 -14.34 -17.83
CA SER A 342 -9.48 -13.76 -17.93
C SER A 342 -8.54 -14.29 -16.85
N TYR A 343 -7.22 -14.15 -17.08
CA TYR A 343 -6.23 -14.58 -16.11
C TYR A 343 -6.34 -13.82 -14.78
N ASP A 344 -6.30 -12.49 -14.82
CA ASP A 344 -6.31 -11.59 -13.66
C ASP A 344 -7.52 -11.79 -12.72
N VAL A 345 -8.71 -11.98 -13.28
CA VAL A 345 -9.96 -12.07 -12.51
C VAL A 345 -10.28 -13.52 -12.11
N HIS A 346 -10.04 -14.48 -12.98
CA HIS A 346 -10.57 -15.83 -12.81
C HIS A 346 -9.48 -16.87 -12.55
N ILE A 347 -8.41 -16.88 -13.33
CA ILE A 347 -7.41 -17.95 -13.29
C ILE A 347 -6.42 -17.77 -12.15
N GLU A 348 -5.91 -16.56 -11.97
CA GLU A 348 -4.90 -16.24 -10.96
C GLU A 348 -5.36 -16.62 -9.54
N PRO A 349 -6.61 -16.31 -9.11
CA PRO A 349 -7.07 -16.75 -7.80
C PRO A 349 -7.21 -18.28 -7.67
N ILE A 350 -7.63 -18.97 -8.74
CA ILE A 350 -7.72 -20.45 -8.75
C ILE A 350 -6.32 -21.06 -8.61
N VAL A 351 -5.38 -20.56 -9.39
CA VAL A 351 -3.99 -21.03 -9.42
C VAL A 351 -3.30 -20.80 -8.09
N LYS A 352 -3.44 -19.60 -7.50
CA LYS A 352 -2.94 -19.29 -6.15
C LYS A 352 -3.47 -20.27 -5.11
N ARG A 353 -4.74 -20.63 -5.21
CA ARG A 353 -5.43 -21.44 -4.21
C ARG A 353 -5.16 -22.94 -4.30
N TYR A 354 -5.04 -23.49 -5.50
CA TYR A 354 -4.96 -24.94 -5.71
C TYR A 354 -3.65 -25.43 -6.32
N CYS A 355 -2.87 -24.56 -6.96
CA CYS A 355 -1.75 -25.00 -7.80
C CYS A 355 -0.39 -24.55 -7.24
N ILE A 356 -0.24 -23.29 -6.82
CA ILE A 356 1.06 -22.68 -6.49
C ILE A 356 1.80 -23.39 -5.36
N SER A 357 1.07 -23.98 -4.39
CA SER A 357 1.69 -24.71 -3.26
C SER A 357 2.67 -25.80 -3.75
N CYS A 358 2.34 -26.45 -4.87
CA CYS A 358 3.15 -27.49 -5.50
C CYS A 358 3.90 -26.96 -6.74
N HIS A 359 3.30 -26.07 -7.53
CA HIS A 359 3.86 -25.53 -8.78
C HIS A 359 4.68 -24.24 -8.56
N ARG A 360 5.72 -24.34 -7.73
CA ARG A 360 6.66 -23.25 -7.39
C ARG A 360 8.12 -23.72 -7.45
N PRO A 361 9.11 -22.80 -7.52
CA PRO A 361 10.53 -23.17 -7.57
C PRO A 361 10.94 -24.03 -6.37
N GLY A 362 11.77 -25.05 -6.63
CA GLY A 362 12.30 -25.94 -5.60
C GLY A 362 11.38 -27.09 -5.18
N LYS A 363 10.24 -27.30 -5.86
CA LYS A 363 9.38 -28.48 -5.69
C LYS A 363 9.56 -29.49 -6.82
N ASP A 364 9.23 -30.74 -6.55
CA ASP A 364 9.19 -31.80 -7.55
C ASP A 364 7.90 -31.69 -8.37
N ASN A 365 7.94 -30.88 -9.42
CA ASN A 365 6.79 -30.48 -10.24
C ASN A 365 7.10 -30.45 -11.75
N ASN A 366 8.09 -31.23 -12.19
CA ASN A 366 8.58 -31.25 -13.57
C ASN A 366 8.97 -29.85 -14.09
N ASN A 367 9.54 -29.02 -13.21
CA ASN A 367 9.89 -27.61 -13.46
C ASN A 367 8.72 -26.76 -13.96
N TYR A 368 7.47 -27.18 -13.73
CA TYR A 368 6.27 -26.46 -14.16
C TYR A 368 5.85 -25.49 -13.07
N LEU A 369 6.08 -24.20 -13.33
CA LEU A 369 5.84 -23.11 -12.41
C LEU A 369 4.55 -22.38 -12.75
N MET A 370 3.79 -22.01 -11.72
CA MET A 370 2.52 -21.31 -11.89
C MET A 370 2.46 -20.00 -11.09
N THR A 371 3.60 -19.36 -10.80
CA THR A 371 3.61 -18.14 -9.97
C THR A 371 3.24 -16.88 -10.73
N THR A 372 3.39 -16.89 -12.06
CA THR A 372 3.00 -15.79 -12.94
C THR A 372 2.30 -16.31 -14.20
N TYR A 373 1.57 -15.43 -14.90
CA TYR A 373 0.94 -15.73 -16.18
C TYR A 373 1.95 -16.30 -17.19
N GLU A 374 3.11 -15.66 -17.30
CA GLU A 374 4.15 -16.08 -18.24
C GLU A 374 4.71 -17.46 -17.90
N GLU A 375 4.91 -17.75 -16.61
CA GLU A 375 5.42 -19.05 -16.18
C GLU A 375 4.45 -20.20 -16.48
N ILE A 376 3.16 -20.00 -16.26
CA ILE A 376 2.10 -20.99 -16.54
C ILE A 376 2.14 -21.45 -18.00
N LEU A 377 2.53 -20.56 -18.91
CA LEU A 377 2.53 -20.81 -20.34
C LEU A 377 3.88 -21.30 -20.89
N THR A 378 4.98 -21.02 -20.19
CA THR A 378 6.32 -21.16 -20.79
C THR A 378 7.26 -22.10 -20.02
N THR A 379 6.92 -22.48 -18.79
CA THR A 379 7.77 -23.34 -17.95
C THR A 379 7.32 -24.80 -18.01
N GLY A 380 8.11 -25.68 -17.40
CA GLY A 380 7.89 -27.12 -17.36
C GLY A 380 8.73 -27.89 -18.38
N ASP A 381 9.08 -29.13 -18.02
CA ASP A 381 9.82 -30.06 -18.87
C ASP A 381 9.05 -30.44 -20.15
N HIS A 382 7.72 -30.24 -20.12
CA HIS A 382 6.79 -30.45 -21.22
C HIS A 382 6.05 -29.16 -21.63
N ALA A 383 6.68 -27.99 -21.51
CA ALA A 383 6.07 -26.68 -21.76
C ALA A 383 5.27 -26.61 -23.08
N GLU A 384 5.77 -27.24 -24.15
CA GLU A 384 5.13 -27.26 -25.47
C GLU A 384 3.79 -28.03 -25.53
N PHE A 385 3.53 -28.91 -24.56
CA PHE A 385 2.31 -29.71 -24.46
C PHE A 385 1.43 -29.33 -23.26
N ASN A 386 1.97 -28.59 -22.29
CA ASN A 386 1.31 -28.27 -21.04
C ASN A 386 0.02 -27.47 -21.26
N ILE A 387 0.11 -26.32 -21.93
CA ILE A 387 -1.04 -25.47 -22.24
C ILE A 387 -0.93 -24.97 -23.68
N ILE A 388 -1.94 -25.29 -24.49
CA ILE A 388 -2.01 -24.90 -25.91
C ILE A 388 -3.33 -24.19 -26.16
N ALA A 389 -3.27 -22.97 -26.68
CA ALA A 389 -4.44 -22.17 -26.97
C ALA A 389 -5.37 -22.87 -27.96
N GLY A 390 -6.65 -23.04 -27.60
CA GLY A 390 -7.66 -23.69 -28.44
C GLY A 390 -7.58 -25.22 -28.49
N ASP A 391 -6.73 -25.86 -27.68
CA ASP A 391 -6.60 -27.32 -27.65
C ASP A 391 -7.09 -27.91 -26.31
N GLU A 392 -8.17 -28.68 -26.39
CA GLU A 392 -8.74 -29.41 -25.26
C GLU A 392 -7.86 -30.57 -24.78
N ASN A 393 -6.90 -31.00 -25.61
CA ASN A 393 -6.01 -32.13 -25.32
C ASN A 393 -4.65 -31.71 -24.74
N SER A 394 -4.50 -30.45 -24.32
CA SER A 394 -3.31 -30.04 -23.58
C SER A 394 -3.13 -30.87 -22.29
N TYR A 395 -1.88 -31.14 -21.90
CA TYR A 395 -1.59 -31.98 -20.72
C TYR A 395 -2.22 -31.40 -19.45
N PHE A 396 -2.28 -30.07 -19.34
CA PHE A 396 -2.95 -29.40 -18.23
C PHE A 396 -4.43 -29.77 -18.15
N LEU A 397 -5.20 -29.65 -19.25
CA LEU A 397 -6.63 -29.97 -19.24
C LEU A 397 -6.90 -31.45 -18.94
N GLN A 398 -6.09 -32.35 -19.51
CA GLN A 398 -6.21 -33.78 -19.25
C GLN A 398 -5.97 -34.10 -17.77
N THR A 399 -4.89 -33.58 -17.18
CA THR A 399 -4.50 -33.87 -15.80
C THR A 399 -5.48 -33.32 -14.78
N ILE A 400 -6.02 -32.10 -14.98
CA ILE A 400 -7.05 -31.53 -14.08
C ILE A 400 -8.43 -32.20 -14.22
N GLN A 401 -8.69 -32.85 -15.35
CA GLN A 401 -9.90 -33.64 -15.61
C GLN A 401 -9.79 -35.09 -15.11
N GLY A 402 -8.66 -35.47 -14.52
CA GLY A 402 -8.48 -36.83 -13.99
C GLY A 402 -7.91 -37.83 -14.98
N THR A 403 -7.28 -37.37 -16.06
CA THR A 403 -6.59 -38.22 -17.05
C THR A 403 -5.08 -38.08 -16.89
N PRO A 404 -4.35 -39.13 -16.46
CA PRO A 404 -2.89 -39.08 -16.37
C PRO A 404 -2.28 -39.11 -17.77
N ILE A 405 -1.07 -38.54 -17.90
CA ILE A 405 -0.31 -38.56 -19.15
C ILE A 405 0.65 -39.76 -19.12
N LEU A 406 0.62 -40.55 -20.20
CA LEU A 406 1.43 -41.75 -20.37
C LEU A 406 2.47 -41.55 -21.48
N ASP A 407 3.64 -42.19 -21.36
CA ASP A 407 4.62 -42.28 -22.43
C ASP A 407 4.22 -43.31 -23.51
N GLU A 408 5.03 -43.43 -24.56
CA GLU A 408 4.83 -44.40 -25.65
C GLU A 408 4.82 -45.88 -25.19
N ASN A 409 5.35 -46.16 -24.00
CA ASN A 409 5.39 -47.50 -23.40
C ASN A 409 4.23 -47.74 -22.41
N GLY A 410 3.35 -46.75 -22.20
CA GLY A 410 2.24 -46.81 -21.26
C GLY A 410 2.64 -46.54 -19.80
N GLN A 411 3.83 -46.00 -19.55
CA GLN A 411 4.30 -45.58 -18.24
C GLN A 411 3.81 -44.15 -17.95
N GLU A 412 3.32 -43.91 -16.74
CA GLU A 412 2.86 -42.59 -16.31
C GLU A 412 4.03 -41.61 -16.21
N ILE A 413 3.93 -40.51 -16.96
CA ILE A 413 4.89 -39.40 -16.94
C ILE A 413 4.37 -38.22 -16.10
N ILE A 414 3.05 -38.00 -16.10
CA ILE A 414 2.41 -36.96 -15.29
C ILE A 414 1.12 -37.55 -14.72
N GLY A 415 0.99 -37.51 -13.40
CA GLY A 415 -0.21 -37.98 -12.71
C GLY A 415 -1.39 -37.01 -12.80
N ILE A 416 -2.50 -37.42 -12.21
CA ILE A 416 -3.71 -36.60 -12.07
C ILE A 416 -3.43 -35.44 -11.10
N MET A 417 -3.93 -34.25 -11.45
CA MET A 417 -3.76 -33.04 -10.65
C MET A 417 -5.12 -32.44 -10.23
N PRO A 418 -5.26 -31.88 -9.02
CA PRO A 418 -4.35 -31.98 -7.88
C PRO A 418 -4.22 -33.43 -7.37
N PRO A 419 -3.09 -33.79 -6.73
CA PRO A 419 -2.90 -35.12 -6.17
C PRO A 419 -3.97 -35.45 -5.11
N GLY A 420 -4.63 -36.60 -5.25
CA GLY A 420 -5.56 -37.14 -4.24
C GLY A 420 -7.01 -36.62 -4.29
N LYS A 421 -7.30 -35.49 -4.96
CA LYS A 421 -8.67 -34.95 -5.09
C LYS A 421 -8.84 -34.08 -6.33
N LEU A 422 -9.83 -34.42 -7.17
CA LEU A 422 -10.14 -33.66 -8.39
C LEU A 422 -10.75 -32.28 -8.09
N LEU A 423 -10.50 -31.33 -9.00
CA LEU A 423 -11.14 -30.02 -8.98
C LEU A 423 -12.65 -30.13 -9.20
N LYS A 424 -13.39 -29.14 -8.68
CA LYS A 424 -14.83 -29.05 -8.93
C LYS A 424 -15.10 -28.77 -10.42
N PRO A 425 -16.21 -29.29 -11.00
CA PRO A 425 -16.50 -29.12 -12.42
C PRO A 425 -16.55 -27.67 -12.91
N ASN A 426 -17.06 -26.74 -12.10
CA ASN A 426 -17.10 -25.31 -12.41
C ASN A 426 -15.70 -24.69 -12.52
N VAL A 427 -14.75 -25.15 -11.70
CA VAL A 427 -13.35 -24.68 -11.77
C VAL A 427 -12.67 -25.20 -13.03
N VAL A 428 -12.92 -26.46 -13.39
CA VAL A 428 -12.41 -27.05 -14.64
C VAL A 428 -12.98 -26.33 -15.87
N ASP A 429 -14.28 -25.99 -15.85
CA ASP A 429 -14.93 -25.22 -16.92
C ASP A 429 -14.29 -23.84 -17.13
N VAL A 430 -13.91 -23.15 -16.05
CA VAL A 430 -13.19 -21.87 -16.15
C VAL A 430 -11.87 -22.02 -16.91
N PHE A 431 -11.05 -23.02 -16.56
CA PHE A 431 -9.80 -23.28 -17.28
C PHE A 431 -10.03 -23.70 -18.73
N LEU A 432 -11.02 -24.56 -18.99
CA LEU A 432 -11.37 -24.99 -20.33
C LEU A 432 -11.74 -23.79 -21.19
N ARG A 433 -12.68 -22.94 -20.74
CA ARG A 433 -13.10 -21.75 -21.50
C ARG A 433 -11.95 -20.76 -21.71
N TRP A 434 -11.09 -20.58 -20.70
CA TRP A 434 -9.92 -19.71 -20.81
C TRP A 434 -8.97 -20.19 -21.91
N ILE A 435 -8.60 -21.47 -21.89
CA ILE A 435 -7.68 -22.08 -22.87
C ILE A 435 -8.30 -22.06 -24.27
N MET A 436 -9.59 -22.41 -24.38
CA MET A 436 -10.29 -22.44 -25.66
C MET A 436 -10.47 -21.06 -26.30
N ASN A 437 -10.43 -19.97 -25.51
CA ASN A 437 -10.54 -18.59 -26.00
C ASN A 437 -9.18 -17.87 -26.10
N GLY A 438 -8.07 -18.60 -26.14
CA GLY A 438 -6.76 -17.99 -26.39
C GLY A 438 -6.10 -17.36 -25.16
N MET A 439 -6.59 -17.69 -23.97
CA MET A 439 -5.97 -17.34 -22.68
C MET A 439 -5.80 -15.83 -22.46
N PRO A 440 -6.86 -15.01 -22.55
CA PRO A 440 -6.75 -13.58 -22.31
C PRO A 440 -6.18 -13.29 -20.92
N LYS A 441 -5.23 -12.35 -20.85
CA LYS A 441 -4.55 -12.00 -19.59
C LYS A 441 -5.42 -11.07 -18.75
N THR A 442 -6.07 -10.11 -19.39
CA THR A 442 -6.83 -9.06 -18.70
C THR A 442 -8.34 -9.19 -18.90
N ALA A 443 -9.13 -8.69 -17.96
CA ALA A 443 -10.59 -8.62 -18.08
C ALA A 443 -11.05 -7.87 -19.36
N ALA A 444 -10.28 -6.87 -19.79
CA ALA A 444 -10.54 -6.11 -21.01
C ALA A 444 -10.38 -6.97 -22.28
N GLU A 445 -9.34 -7.80 -22.34
CA GLU A 445 -9.12 -8.75 -23.44
C GLU A 445 -10.23 -9.79 -23.50
N ALA A 446 -10.59 -10.35 -22.33
CA ALA A 446 -11.66 -11.35 -22.25
C ALA A 446 -13.04 -10.76 -22.62
N GLY A 447 -13.32 -9.51 -22.23
CA GLY A 447 -14.56 -8.81 -22.57
C GLY A 447 -14.76 -8.60 -24.08
N VAL A 448 -13.70 -8.51 -24.88
CA VAL A 448 -13.80 -8.45 -26.36
C VAL A 448 -14.22 -9.80 -26.95
N LEU A 449 -13.88 -10.89 -26.28
CA LEU A 449 -14.16 -12.27 -26.70
C LEU A 449 -15.53 -12.77 -26.20
N PHE A 450 -16.17 -12.02 -25.31
CA PHE A 450 -17.49 -12.33 -24.78
C PHE A 450 -18.50 -12.47 -25.92
N GLN A 451 -19.14 -13.64 -26.01
CA GLN A 451 -20.19 -13.89 -26.98
C GLN A 451 -21.55 -13.72 -26.30
N THR A 452 -22.32 -12.71 -26.70
CA THR A 452 -23.68 -12.55 -26.18
C THR A 452 -24.50 -13.79 -26.52
N PRO A 453 -25.10 -14.48 -25.54
CA PRO A 453 -25.88 -15.69 -25.82
C PRO A 453 -27.01 -15.34 -26.79
N THR A 454 -27.08 -16.08 -27.90
CA THR A 454 -28.21 -15.93 -28.83
C THR A 454 -29.44 -16.49 -28.14
N PRO A 455 -30.55 -15.72 -28.01
CA PRO A 455 -31.75 -16.24 -27.36
C PRO A 455 -32.22 -17.48 -28.13
N ALA A 456 -32.36 -18.60 -27.42
CA ALA A 456 -32.85 -19.84 -28.00
C ALA A 456 -34.27 -19.60 -28.58
N PRO A 457 -34.59 -20.17 -29.76
CA PRO A 457 -35.87 -19.96 -30.44
C PRO A 457 -37.07 -20.56 -29.71
#